data_AF-A0A3D2FWV1-F1
#
_entry.id   AF-A0A3D2FWV1-F1
#
_cell.length_a   1.000
_cell.length_b   1.000
_cell.length_c   1.000
_cell.angle_alpha   90.00
_cell.angle_beta   90.00
_cell.angle_gamma   90.00
#
_symmetry.space_group_name_H-M   'P 1'
#
loop_
_entity.id
_entity.type
_entity.pdbx_description
1 polymer ?
#
loop_
_entity_poly.entity_id
_entity_poly.type
_entity_poly.pdbx_seq_one_letter_code
_entity_poly.pdbx_strand_id
1 'polypeptide(L)' 'MLSRELEETLRRAMSNATDRNHEFATLEHLLLALVEDSDALEVLSACKVDID' A
#
# COMPACT_ATOMS: atom_id res chain seq x y z
N MET A 1 -6.43 2.67 17.29
CA MET A 1 -5.51 3.56 16.55
C MET A 1 -4.84 2.73 15.48
N LEU A 2 -4.59 3.30 14.29
CA LEU A 2 -3.83 2.60 13.26
C LEU A 2 -2.39 2.41 13.75
N SER A 3 -1.72 1.35 13.30
CA SER A 3 -0.27 1.24 13.49
C SER A 3 0.42 2.36 12.71
N ARG A 4 1.63 2.71 13.12
CA ARG A 4 2.42 3.72 12.43
C ARG A 4 2.71 3.30 10.98
N GLU A 5 3.11 2.04 10.79
CA GLU A 5 3.33 1.44 9.47
C GLU A 5 2.10 1.57 8.57
N LEU A 6 0.90 1.24 9.06
CA LEU A 6 -0.31 1.36 8.26
C LEU A 6 -0.66 2.83 7.92
N GLU A 7 -0.37 3.77 8.82
CA GLU A 7 -0.53 5.19 8.52
C GLU A 7 0.44 5.66 7.41
N GLU A 8 1.69 5.21 7.44
CA GLU A 8 2.69 5.49 6.41
C GLU A 8 2.27 4.87 5.06
N THR A 9 1.73 3.65 5.06
CA THR A 9 1.19 2.98 3.87
C THR A 9 -0.02 3.71 3.28
N LEU A 10 -0.94 4.20 4.10
CA LEU A 10 -2.07 5.02 3.63
C LEU A 10 -1.61 6.35 3.03
N ARG A 11 -0.59 7.00 3.64
CA ARG A 11 0.00 8.23 3.08
C ARG A 11 0.65 7.97 1.73
N ARG A 12 1.37 6.85 1.57
CA ARG A 12 1.96 6.43 0.29
C ARG A 12 0.89 6.21 -0.78
N ALA A 13 -0.21 5.54 -0.44
CA ALA A 13 -1.34 5.34 -1.36
C ALA A 13 -1.95 6.65 -1.85
N MET A 14 -2.10 7.64 -0.95
CA MET A 14 -2.59 8.98 -1.30
C MET A 14 -1.59 9.76 -2.17
N SER A 15 -0.28 9.62 -1.90
CA SER A 15 0.77 10.20 -2.76
C SER A 15 0.70 9.61 -4.17
N ASN A 16 0.60 8.28 -4.28
CA ASN A 16 0.50 7.59 -5.57
C ASN A 16 -0.68 8.10 -6.42
N ALA A 17 -1.83 8.38 -5.79
CA ALA A 17 -2.98 8.96 -6.48
C ALA A 17 -2.72 10.42 -6.90
N THR A 18 -2.15 11.22 -6.01
CA THR A 18 -1.81 12.63 -6.25
C THR A 18 -0.80 12.78 -7.39
N ASP A 19 0.27 11.98 -7.39
CA ASP A 19 1.33 11.99 -8.40
C ASP A 19 0.81 11.63 -9.80
N ARG A 20 -0.29 10.86 -9.85
CA ARG A 20 -0.99 10.48 -11.09
C ARG A 20 -2.12 11.42 -11.47
N ASN A 21 -2.33 12.52 -10.72
CA ASN A 21 -3.45 13.44 -10.88
C ASN A 21 -4.82 12.74 -10.79
N HIS A 22 -4.92 11.69 -10.00
CA HIS A 22 -6.19 11.02 -9.73
C HIS A 22 -6.95 11.77 -8.64
N GLU A 23 -8.24 12.00 -8.87
CA GLU A 23 -9.12 12.68 -7.92
C GLU A 23 -9.32 11.86 -6.63
N PHE A 24 -9.22 10.54 -6.73
CA PHE A 24 -9.43 9.62 -5.61
C PHE A 24 -8.30 8.60 -5.52
N ALA A 25 -7.87 8.30 -4.31
CA ALA A 25 -7.15 7.07 -4.03
C ALA A 25 -8.14 5.90 -4.01
N THR A 26 -7.78 4.84 -4.72
CA THR A 26 -8.59 3.63 -4.86
C THR A 26 -7.93 2.44 -4.15
N LEU A 27 -8.60 1.30 -4.12
CA LEU A 27 -8.02 0.06 -3.55
C LEU A 27 -6.76 -0.38 -4.29
N GLU A 28 -6.62 -0.07 -5.57
CA GLU A 28 -5.43 -0.36 -6.36
C GLU A 28 -4.22 0.45 -5.89
N HIS A 29 -4.41 1.71 -5.50
CA HIS A 29 -3.34 2.54 -4.93
C HIS A 29 -2.92 2.05 -3.55
N LEU A 30 -3.89 1.60 -2.74
CA LEU A 30 -3.64 0.98 -1.45
C LEU A 30 -2.88 -0.34 -1.62
N LEU A 31 -3.31 -1.20 -2.54
CA LEU A 31 -2.62 -2.45 -2.85
C LEU A 31 -1.18 -2.21 -3.30
N LEU A 32 -0.96 -1.22 -4.17
CA LEU A 32 0.38 -0.81 -4.58
C LEU A 32 1.22 -0.29 -3.39
N ALA A 33 0.62 0.43 -2.44
CA ALA A 33 1.36 0.87 -1.26
C ALA A 33 1.67 -0.28 -0.30
N LEU A 34 0.80 -1.30 -0.22
CA LEU A 34 0.96 -2.49 0.63
C LEU A 34 2.08 -3.42 0.17
N VAL A 35 2.44 -3.44 -1.13
CA VAL A 35 3.62 -4.21 -1.57
C VAL A 35 4.96 -3.60 -1.10
N GLU A 36 4.93 -2.43 -0.46
CA GLU A 36 6.08 -1.79 0.19
C GLU A 36 5.95 -1.78 1.73
N ASP A 37 4.89 -2.36 2.29
CA ASP A 37 4.63 -2.42 3.73
C ASP A 37 5.18 -3.73 4.31
N SER A 38 6.04 -3.66 5.32
CA SER A 38 6.71 -4.85 5.88
C SER A 38 5.74 -5.87 6.45
N ASP A 39 4.68 -5.41 7.13
CA ASP A 39 3.70 -6.29 7.75
C ASP A 39 2.85 -6.99 6.66
N ALA A 40 2.51 -6.26 5.60
CA ALA A 40 1.79 -6.83 4.46
C ALA A 40 2.66 -7.80 3.65
N LEU A 41 3.95 -7.48 3.47
CA LEU A 41 4.90 -8.34 2.76
C LEU A 41 5.07 -9.71 3.42
N GLU A 42 5.07 -9.78 4.75
CA GLU A 42 5.10 -11.06 5.46
C GLU A 42 3.89 -11.94 5.11
N VAL A 43 2.70 -11.34 5.03
CA VAL A 43 1.45 -12.04 4.67
C VAL A 43 1.45 -12.46 3.20
N LEU A 44 1.83 -11.55 2.28
CA LEU A 44 1.88 -11.82 0.84
C LEU A 44 2.87 -12.95 0.53
N SER A 45 4.03 -12.96 1.17
CA SER A 45 5.03 -14.02 1.07
C SER A 45 4.52 -15.35 1.62
N ALA A 46 3.87 -15.35 2.79
CA ALA A 46 3.24 -16.56 3.35
C ALA A 46 2.15 -17.14 2.43
N CYS A 47 1.48 -16.28 1.66
CA CYS A 47 0.51 -16.66 0.64
C CYS A 47 1.12 -17.02 -0.74
N LYS A 48 2.46 -16.95 -0.89
CA LYS A 48 3.18 -17.20 -2.15
C LYS A 48 2.73 -16.28 -3.30
N VAL A 49 2.42 -15.03 -2.99
CA VAL A 49 2.12 -14.01 -3.99
C VAL A 49 3.43 -13.58 -4.66
N ASP A 50 3.43 -13.53 -5.99
CA ASP A 50 4.53 -12.98 -6.78
C ASP A 50 4.37 -11.45 -6.85
N ILE A 51 5.41 -10.72 -6.43
CA ILE A 51 5.41 -9.25 -6.29
C ILE A 51 6.56 -8.58 -7.06
N ASP A 52 7.34 -9.37 -7.81
CA ASP A 52 8.43 -8.90 -8.67
C ASP A 52 7.98 -8.61 -10.11
#